data_AF-A0A2S7WDH5-F1
#
_entry.id   AF-A0A2S7WDH5-F1
#
_cell.length_a   1.000
_cell.length_b   1.000
_cell.length_c   1.000
_cell.angle_alpha   90.00
_cell.angle_beta   90.00
_cell.angle_gamma   90.00
#
_symmetry.space_group_name_H-M   'P 1'
#
loop_
_entity.id
_entity.type
_entity.pdbx_description
1 polymer ?
#
loop_
_entity_poly.entity_id
_entity_poly.type
_entity_poly.pdbx_seq_one_letter_code
_entity_poly.pdbx_strand_id
1 'polypeptide(L)'
;MPLYKTLTINEKTKVVIWKIEETIDDLQQGILLSKNSENRLHSMKSEIHQKGFLSIRHLLKEFNLQDTDLQYDEFGKPHLKDGRFISMTHSFQFTGVIVSEEKSVGIDIEKQREKILKIAHKFTPIEEYKTIANVSALIAKLTIVWGAKESLYKIFGKKKLLFLHHIYIEDFDFEDEKTTGIIRFEGKEATYDIEFLEFEDFTCVYAY
;
A
#
# COMPACT_ATOMS: atom_id res chain seq x y z
N MET A 1 21.42 0.95 -7.63
CA MET A 1 20.11 0.70 -8.28
C MET A 1 19.07 0.70 -7.18
N PRO A 2 18.09 1.60 -7.24
CA PRO A 2 17.16 1.88 -6.15
C PRO A 2 15.85 1.07 -6.19
N LEU A 3 15.59 0.36 -7.30
CA LEU A 3 14.57 -0.68 -7.35
C LEU A 3 14.95 -1.79 -6.37
N TYR A 4 14.16 -1.91 -5.31
CA TYR A 4 14.44 -2.82 -4.19
C TYR A 4 13.95 -4.24 -4.47
N LYS A 5 12.68 -4.36 -4.92
CA LYS A 5 12.08 -5.67 -5.18
C LYS A 5 11.04 -5.58 -6.29
N THR A 6 10.92 -6.65 -7.06
CA THR A 6 9.82 -6.89 -7.99
C THR A 6 9.16 -8.21 -7.61
N LEU A 7 7.84 -8.19 -7.44
CA LEU A 7 7.04 -9.38 -7.15
C LEU A 7 6.07 -9.58 -8.31
N THR A 8 6.09 -10.78 -8.91
CA THR A 8 5.15 -11.16 -9.96
C THR A 8 4.11 -12.07 -9.33
N ILE A 9 2.89 -11.57 -9.17
CA ILE A 9 1.77 -12.32 -8.58
C ILE A 9 1.24 -13.29 -9.63
N ASN A 10 1.04 -12.80 -10.84
CA ASN A 10 0.71 -13.58 -12.04
C ASN A 10 1.12 -12.79 -13.30
N GLU A 11 0.82 -13.32 -14.48
CA GLU A 11 1.18 -12.70 -15.77
C GLU A 11 0.64 -11.27 -15.95
N LYS A 12 -0.41 -10.90 -15.20
CA LYS A 12 -1.15 -9.64 -15.37
C LYS A 12 -1.11 -8.73 -14.14
N THR A 13 -0.40 -9.13 -13.08
CA THR A 13 -0.33 -8.37 -11.83
C THR A 13 1.08 -8.40 -11.26
N LYS A 14 1.64 -7.20 -11.04
CA LYS A 14 3.03 -7.02 -10.60
C LYS A 14 3.11 -5.92 -9.54
N VAL A 15 3.96 -6.17 -8.55
CA VAL A 15 4.35 -5.19 -7.51
C VAL A 15 5.81 -4.80 -7.72
N VAL A 16 6.11 -3.53 -7.56
CA VAL A 16 7.47 -3.00 -7.52
C VAL A 16 7.65 -2.16 -6.26
N ILE A 17 8.76 -2.36 -5.58
CA ILE A 17 9.14 -1.67 -4.35
C ILE A 17 10.45 -0.93 -4.61
N TRP A 18 10.52 0.32 -4.18
CA TRP A 18 11.70 1.19 -4.29
C TRP A 18 12.19 1.58 -2.91
N LYS A 19 13.51 1.52 -2.72
CA LYS A 19 14.17 2.06 -1.53
C LYS A 19 14.77 3.41 -1.90
N ILE A 20 14.27 4.45 -1.25
CA ILE A 20 14.68 5.82 -1.49
C ILE A 20 15.99 6.07 -0.75
N GLU A 21 17.06 6.22 -1.52
CA GLU A 21 18.39 6.59 -1.02
C GLU A 21 18.86 7.93 -1.63
N GLU A 22 18.13 8.41 -2.64
CA GLU A 22 18.46 9.58 -3.44
C GLU A 22 18.04 10.90 -2.79
N THR A 23 18.66 11.98 -3.27
CA THR A 23 18.23 13.34 -2.96
C THR A 23 16.98 13.71 -3.77
N ILE A 24 16.32 14.82 -3.42
CA ILE A 24 15.21 15.34 -4.24
C ILE A 24 15.70 15.69 -5.65
N ASP A 25 16.87 16.33 -5.77
CA ASP A 25 17.43 16.76 -7.06
C ASP A 25 17.67 15.56 -7.98
N ASP A 26 18.21 14.46 -7.43
CA ASP A 26 18.39 13.20 -8.16
C ASP A 26 17.04 12.63 -8.61
N LEU A 27 16.04 12.59 -7.72
CA LEU A 27 14.72 12.04 -8.01
C LEU A 27 13.93 12.88 -9.03
N GLN A 28 14.22 14.18 -9.15
CA GLN A 28 13.62 15.04 -10.17
C GLN A 28 14.18 14.76 -11.58
N GLN A 29 15.35 14.13 -11.70
CA GLN A 29 15.92 13.83 -13.01
C GLN A 29 15.13 12.74 -13.74
N GLY A 30 14.95 12.92 -15.05
CA GLY A 30 14.38 11.91 -15.93
C GLY A 30 12.89 11.60 -15.70
N ILE A 31 12.16 12.40 -14.93
CA ILE A 31 10.70 12.31 -14.82
C ILE A 31 10.03 13.52 -15.48
N LEU A 32 8.85 13.30 -16.05
CA LEU A 32 7.98 14.36 -16.56
C LEU A 32 6.76 14.44 -15.66
N LEU A 33 6.57 15.58 -15.01
CA LEU A 33 5.42 15.82 -14.14
C LEU A 33 4.34 16.58 -14.92
N SER A 34 3.08 16.20 -14.69
CA SER A 34 1.95 17.04 -15.10
C SER A 34 1.94 18.33 -14.28
N LYS A 35 1.26 19.38 -14.79
CA LYS A 35 1.18 20.65 -14.07
C LYS A 35 0.56 20.51 -12.67
N ASN A 36 -0.43 19.63 -12.55
CA ASN A 36 -1.06 19.32 -11.27
C ASN A 36 -0.07 18.65 -10.29
N SER A 37 0.76 17.73 -10.79
CA SER A 37 1.79 17.07 -9.99
C SER A 37 2.91 18.00 -9.56
N GLU A 38 3.34 18.93 -10.41
CA GLU A 38 4.27 20.01 -10.03
C GLU A 38 3.69 20.84 -8.88
N ASN A 39 2.46 21.33 -9.04
CA ASN A 39 1.78 22.13 -8.02
C ASN A 39 1.63 21.36 -6.70
N ARG A 40 1.29 20.06 -6.79
CA ARG A 40 1.20 19.19 -5.62
C ARG A 40 2.55 19.04 -4.94
N LEU A 41 3.62 18.77 -5.68
CA LEU A 41 4.98 18.66 -5.15
C LEU A 41 5.41 19.95 -4.43
N HIS A 42 5.19 21.11 -5.04
CA HIS A 42 5.53 22.41 -4.45
C HIS A 42 4.72 22.72 -3.18
N SER A 43 3.51 22.18 -3.04
CA SER A 43 2.70 22.34 -1.83
C SER A 43 3.17 21.47 -0.66
N MET A 44 3.97 20.43 -0.90
CA MET A 44 4.48 19.55 0.14
C MET A 44 5.57 20.22 0.95
N LYS A 45 5.43 20.20 2.28
CA LYS A 45 6.44 20.74 3.21
C LYS A 45 7.46 19.71 3.69
N SER A 46 7.11 18.43 3.65
CA SER A 46 7.95 17.34 4.17
C SER A 46 8.82 16.79 3.05
N GLU A 47 10.13 16.79 3.27
CA GLU A 47 11.10 16.19 2.35
C GLU A 47 10.80 14.70 2.12
N ILE A 48 10.41 13.97 3.18
CA ILE A 48 10.03 12.55 3.09
C ILE A 48 8.83 12.38 2.14
N HIS A 49 7.81 13.23 2.22
CA HIS A 49 6.68 13.17 1.30
C HIS A 49 7.06 13.57 -0.13
N GLN A 50 7.94 14.55 -0.32
CA GLN A 50 8.43 14.94 -1.64
C GLN A 50 9.19 13.78 -2.30
N LYS A 51 10.11 13.16 -1.56
CA LYS A 51 10.86 11.98 -2.01
C LYS A 51 9.95 10.79 -2.31
N GLY A 52 8.98 10.49 -1.46
CA GLY A 52 7.96 9.48 -1.72
C GLY A 52 7.16 9.76 -2.99
N PHE A 53 6.74 11.00 -3.18
CA PHE A 53 6.01 11.42 -4.38
C PHE A 53 6.82 11.22 -5.66
N LEU A 54 8.09 11.63 -5.66
CA LEU A 54 8.97 11.56 -6.83
C LEU A 54 9.41 10.11 -7.13
N SER A 55 9.76 9.32 -6.12
CA SER A 55 10.15 7.91 -6.32
C SER A 55 9.02 7.06 -6.91
N ILE A 56 7.76 7.33 -6.56
CA ILE A 56 6.61 6.70 -7.23
C ILE A 56 6.64 6.94 -8.74
N ARG A 57 7.05 8.13 -9.22
CA ARG A 57 7.11 8.41 -10.68
C ARG A 57 8.20 7.63 -11.38
N HIS A 58 9.27 7.26 -10.68
CA HIS A 58 10.23 6.29 -11.20
C HIS A 58 9.65 4.89 -11.24
N LEU A 59 8.92 4.46 -10.20
CA LEU A 59 8.23 3.17 -10.21
C LEU A 59 7.20 3.02 -11.33
N LEU A 60 6.53 4.10 -11.75
CA LEU A 60 5.60 4.06 -12.89
C LEU A 60 6.28 3.59 -14.19
N LYS A 61 7.56 3.92 -14.40
CA LYS A 61 8.31 3.54 -15.60
C LYS A 61 8.47 2.02 -15.72
N GLU A 62 8.49 1.29 -14.60
CA GLU A 62 8.53 -0.17 -14.56
C GLU A 62 7.28 -0.85 -15.15
N PHE A 63 6.24 -0.05 -15.43
CA PHE A 63 4.98 -0.45 -16.05
C PHE A 63 4.73 0.26 -17.39
N ASN A 64 5.74 0.95 -17.94
CA ASN A 64 5.64 1.85 -19.08
C ASN A 64 4.61 2.97 -18.88
N LEU A 65 4.49 3.47 -17.64
CA LEU A 65 3.58 4.55 -17.28
C LEU A 65 4.35 5.84 -16.96
N GLN A 66 3.68 6.97 -17.15
CA GLN A 66 4.13 8.30 -16.77
C GLN A 66 3.15 8.97 -15.81
N ASP A 67 3.57 10.08 -15.18
CA ASP A 67 2.70 10.83 -14.27
C ASP A 67 1.40 11.31 -14.94
N THR A 68 1.47 11.62 -16.24
CA THR A 68 0.34 12.04 -17.06
C THR A 68 -0.68 10.94 -17.30
N ASP A 69 -0.37 9.67 -17.04
CA ASP A 69 -1.29 8.54 -17.18
C ASP A 69 -2.18 8.34 -15.95
N LEU A 70 -1.84 9.01 -14.83
CA LEU A 70 -2.62 8.98 -13.60
C LEU A 70 -3.78 9.98 -13.64
N GLN A 71 -4.94 9.51 -13.21
CA GLN A 71 -6.11 10.34 -12.90
C GLN A 71 -6.55 10.05 -11.46
N TYR A 72 -6.88 11.09 -10.70
CA TYR A 72 -7.37 10.93 -9.33
C TYR A 72 -8.87 11.24 -9.31
N ASP A 73 -9.65 10.39 -8.67
CA ASP A 73 -11.07 10.64 -8.45
C ASP A 73 -11.31 11.65 -7.31
N GLU A 74 -12.60 11.95 -7.05
CA GLU A 74 -13.02 12.88 -6.00
C GLU A 74 -12.62 12.45 -4.57
N PHE A 75 -12.29 11.17 -4.38
CA PHE A 75 -11.82 10.62 -3.11
C PHE A 75 -10.29 10.53 -3.04
N GLY A 76 -9.59 10.87 -4.12
CA GLY A 76 -8.14 10.84 -4.22
C GLY A 76 -7.57 9.45 -4.55
N LYS A 77 -8.41 8.50 -4.98
CA LYS A 77 -7.92 7.19 -5.47
C LYS A 77 -7.37 7.35 -6.89
N PRO A 78 -6.16 6.80 -7.17
CA PRO A 78 -5.58 6.84 -8.51
C PRO A 78 -6.23 5.82 -9.45
N HIS A 79 -6.34 6.19 -10.72
CA HIS A 79 -6.82 5.41 -11.85
C HIS A 79 -5.88 5.60 -13.03
N LEU A 80 -5.74 4.57 -13.88
CA LEU A 80 -4.95 4.66 -15.11
C LEU A 80 -5.87 4.88 -16.32
N LYS A 81 -5.43 5.72 -17.26
CA LYS A 81 -6.18 6.04 -18.48
C LYS A 81 -6.39 4.85 -19.42
N ASP A 82 -5.52 3.85 -19.34
CA ASP A 82 -5.56 2.64 -20.17
C ASP A 82 -6.48 1.54 -19.61
N GLY A 83 -7.14 1.79 -18.47
CA GLY A 83 -8.08 0.88 -17.85
C GLY A 83 -7.44 -0.14 -16.90
N ARG A 84 -6.11 -0.17 -16.76
CA ARG A 84 -5.43 -0.98 -15.73
C ARG A 84 -5.73 -0.44 -14.32
N PHE A 85 -5.68 -1.32 -13.34
CA PHE A 85 -5.84 -0.99 -11.93
C PHE A 85 -4.48 -0.67 -11.32
N ILE A 86 -4.43 0.35 -10.45
CA ILE A 86 -3.21 0.75 -9.76
C ILE A 86 -3.49 1.04 -8.29
N SER A 87 -2.53 0.69 -7.44
CA SER A 87 -2.46 1.20 -6.08
C SER A 87 -1.01 1.56 -5.73
N MET A 88 -0.84 2.52 -4.85
CA MET A 88 0.48 3.07 -4.49
C MET A 88 0.57 3.32 -2.99
N THR A 89 1.78 3.20 -2.47
CA THR A 89 2.06 3.38 -1.04
C THR A 89 3.42 4.00 -0.82
N HIS A 90 3.58 4.63 0.35
CA HIS A 90 4.80 5.27 0.78
C HIS A 90 4.89 5.25 2.30
N SER A 91 6.01 4.74 2.84
CA SER A 91 6.33 4.81 4.27
C SER A 91 7.83 4.99 4.45
N PHE A 92 8.23 6.10 5.08
CA PHE A 92 9.62 6.49 5.28
C PHE A 92 10.46 6.42 4.00
N GLN A 93 11.42 5.49 3.91
CA GLN A 93 12.31 5.33 2.78
C GLN A 93 11.81 4.31 1.75
N PHE A 94 10.57 3.81 1.86
CA PHE A 94 10.04 2.84 0.92
C PHE A 94 8.79 3.35 0.22
N THR A 95 8.75 3.14 -1.09
CA THR A 95 7.53 3.26 -1.90
C THR A 95 7.21 1.97 -2.61
N GLY A 96 5.93 1.76 -2.89
CA GLY A 96 5.44 0.58 -3.60
C GLY A 96 4.36 0.96 -4.59
N VAL A 97 4.35 0.29 -5.74
CA VAL A 97 3.29 0.37 -6.74
C VAL A 97 2.89 -1.05 -7.13
N ILE A 98 1.58 -1.31 -7.13
CA ILE A 98 0.98 -2.51 -7.70
C ILE A 98 0.14 -2.10 -8.90
N VAL A 99 0.27 -2.84 -10.01
CA VAL A 99 -0.57 -2.69 -11.20
C VAL A 99 -1.16 -4.04 -11.57
N SER A 100 -2.44 -4.05 -11.94
CA SER A 100 -3.15 -5.23 -12.47
C SER A 100 -3.92 -4.90 -13.74
N GLU A 101 -3.97 -5.83 -14.69
CA GLU A 101 -4.80 -5.72 -15.89
C GLU A 101 -6.22 -6.28 -15.73
N GLU A 102 -6.49 -7.07 -14.67
CA GLU A 102 -7.75 -7.83 -14.57
C GLU A 102 -8.65 -7.37 -13.43
N LYS A 103 -8.07 -7.01 -12.27
CA LYS A 103 -8.85 -6.77 -11.06
C LYS A 103 -8.31 -5.62 -10.21
N SER A 104 -9.19 -5.05 -9.40
CA SER A 104 -8.82 -3.96 -8.49
C SER A 104 -7.82 -4.43 -7.45
N VAL A 105 -6.79 -3.63 -7.25
CA VAL A 105 -5.67 -3.94 -6.35
C VAL A 105 -5.48 -2.88 -5.26
N GLY A 106 -4.89 -3.29 -4.16
CA GLY A 106 -4.49 -2.45 -3.04
C GLY A 106 -3.10 -2.84 -2.57
N ILE A 107 -2.28 -1.86 -2.18
CA ILE A 107 -0.98 -2.11 -1.56
C ILE A 107 -0.76 -1.15 -0.40
N ASP A 108 -0.14 -1.64 0.67
CA ASP A 108 0.32 -0.84 1.79
C ASP A 108 1.72 -1.28 2.22
N ILE A 109 2.56 -0.31 2.60
CA ILE A 109 3.88 -0.57 3.17
C ILE A 109 3.89 0.23 4.46
N GLU A 110 4.14 -0.43 5.58
CA GLU A 110 4.17 0.23 6.88
C GLU A 110 5.37 -0.22 7.70
N LYS A 111 5.99 0.75 8.39
CA LYS A 111 7.10 0.47 9.31
C LYS A 111 6.58 -0.16 10.60
N GLN A 112 7.15 -1.29 10.99
CA GLN A 112 6.85 -1.98 12.23
C GLN A 112 7.29 -1.12 13.42
N ARG A 113 6.32 -0.64 14.21
CA ARG A 113 6.55 0.27 15.34
C ARG A 113 5.57 -0.01 16.46
N GLU A 114 6.01 0.14 17.70
CA GLU A 114 5.17 0.00 18.90
C GLU A 114 3.90 0.88 18.89
N LYS A 115 3.89 1.96 18.11
CA LYS A 115 2.70 2.81 17.93
C LYS A 115 1.48 2.00 17.47
N ILE A 116 1.66 0.91 16.72
CA ILE A 116 0.56 0.06 16.26
C ILE A 116 -0.23 -0.54 17.43
N LEU A 117 0.45 -0.91 18.52
CA LEU A 117 -0.17 -1.45 19.74
C LEU A 117 -1.18 -0.47 20.34
N LYS A 118 -0.86 0.82 20.29
CA LYS A 118 -1.72 1.89 20.83
C LYS A 118 -2.98 2.12 20.01
N ILE A 119 -2.98 1.75 18.73
CA ILE A 119 -4.11 1.97 17.81
C ILE A 119 -4.84 0.69 17.41
N ALA A 120 -4.34 -0.49 17.81
CA ALA A 120 -4.92 -1.80 17.51
C ALA A 120 -6.44 -1.87 17.73
N HIS A 121 -6.92 -1.38 18.88
CA HIS A 121 -8.34 -1.35 19.24
C HIS A 121 -9.24 -0.60 18.26
N LYS A 122 -8.68 0.26 17.39
CA LYS A 122 -9.45 1.02 16.40
C LYS A 122 -9.71 0.24 15.13
N PHE A 123 -8.96 -0.83 14.88
CA PHE A 123 -9.03 -1.57 13.62
C PHE A 123 -9.18 -3.07 13.80
N THR A 124 -8.84 -3.67 14.93
CA THR A 124 -9.02 -5.11 15.15
C THR A 124 -9.35 -5.42 16.62
N PRO A 125 -10.12 -6.49 16.90
CA PRO A 125 -10.34 -6.95 18.27
C PRO A 125 -9.02 -7.41 18.89
N ILE A 126 -8.59 -6.82 20.01
CA ILE A 126 -7.29 -7.15 20.63
C ILE A 126 -7.29 -8.55 21.25
N GLU A 127 -8.46 -9.03 21.68
CA GLU A 127 -8.65 -10.33 22.31
C GLU A 127 -8.12 -11.49 21.47
N GLU A 128 -8.22 -11.37 20.14
CA GLU A 128 -7.79 -12.39 19.17
C GLU A 128 -6.26 -12.62 19.20
N TYR A 129 -5.48 -11.65 19.67
CA TYR A 129 -4.00 -11.69 19.64
C TYR A 129 -3.37 -11.98 21.00
N LYS A 130 -4.16 -12.28 22.03
CA LYS A 130 -3.68 -12.48 23.41
C LYS A 130 -2.74 -13.67 23.58
N THR A 131 -2.75 -14.60 22.64
CA THR A 131 -1.88 -15.78 22.62
C THR A 131 -0.45 -15.44 22.18
N ILE A 132 -0.22 -14.29 21.55
CA ILE A 132 1.09 -13.86 21.08
C ILE A 132 1.85 -13.21 22.25
N ALA A 133 2.68 -14.02 22.92
CA ALA A 133 3.47 -13.57 24.08
C ALA A 133 4.66 -12.66 23.69
N ASN A 134 5.14 -12.72 22.45
CA ASN A 134 6.27 -11.94 21.97
C ASN A 134 5.81 -10.59 21.42
N VAL A 135 6.28 -9.49 22.00
CA VAL A 135 5.90 -8.11 21.61
C VAL A 135 6.25 -7.81 20.15
N SER A 136 7.43 -8.23 19.68
CA SER A 136 7.84 -8.01 18.28
C SER A 136 6.94 -8.77 17.31
N ALA A 137 6.62 -10.03 17.62
CA ALA A 137 5.68 -10.81 16.81
C ALA A 137 4.27 -10.19 16.83
N LEU A 138 3.82 -9.65 17.97
CA LEU A 138 2.54 -8.94 18.05
C LEU A 138 2.54 -7.67 17.19
N ILE A 139 3.63 -6.90 17.20
CA ILE A 139 3.79 -5.72 16.34
C ILE A 139 3.74 -6.13 14.87
N ALA A 140 4.47 -7.16 14.47
CA ALA A 140 4.47 -7.70 13.11
C ALA A 140 3.05 -8.12 12.68
N LYS A 141 2.38 -8.98 13.46
CA LYS A 141 1.01 -9.46 13.21
C LYS A 141 0.03 -8.29 13.02
N LEU A 142 0.05 -7.31 13.94
CA LEU A 142 -0.82 -6.14 13.86
C LEU A 142 -0.48 -5.21 12.70
N THR A 143 0.78 -5.13 12.29
CA THR A 143 1.21 -4.35 11.12
C THR A 143 0.72 -5.00 9.83
N ILE A 144 0.76 -6.34 9.73
CA ILE A 144 0.17 -7.08 8.61
C ILE A 144 -1.35 -6.87 8.55
N VAL A 145 -2.06 -7.02 9.68
CA VAL A 145 -3.51 -6.79 9.75
C VAL A 145 -3.87 -5.35 9.36
N TRP A 146 -3.09 -4.38 9.82
CA TRP A 146 -3.25 -2.98 9.42
C TRP A 146 -3.06 -2.79 7.91
N GLY A 147 -1.95 -3.27 7.35
CA GLY A 147 -1.64 -3.15 5.93
C GLY A 147 -2.66 -3.87 5.05
N ALA A 148 -3.20 -4.99 5.51
CA ALA A 148 -4.29 -5.71 4.87
C ALA A 148 -5.56 -4.85 4.80
N LYS A 149 -5.95 -4.22 5.91
CA LYS A 149 -7.12 -3.33 5.96
C LYS A 149 -6.93 -2.06 5.12
N GLU A 150 -5.73 -1.46 5.13
CA GLU A 150 -5.40 -0.32 4.27
C GLU A 150 -5.44 -0.69 2.78
N SER A 151 -4.93 -1.86 2.41
CA SER A 151 -4.98 -2.37 1.04
C SER A 151 -6.42 -2.57 0.56
N LEU A 152 -7.26 -3.19 1.39
CA LEU A 152 -8.69 -3.34 1.12
C LEU A 152 -9.44 -2.00 1.05
N TYR A 153 -9.09 -1.04 1.91
CA TYR A 153 -9.64 0.31 1.87
C TYR A 153 -9.31 1.02 0.55
N LYS A 154 -8.07 0.86 0.05
CA LYS A 154 -7.63 1.39 -1.25
C LYS A 154 -8.38 0.73 -2.43
N ILE A 155 -8.65 -0.58 -2.35
CA ILE A 155 -9.51 -1.27 -3.32
C ILE A 155 -10.91 -0.66 -3.31
N PHE A 156 -11.53 -0.51 -2.14
CA PHE A 156 -12.89 0.00 -2.02
C PHE A 156 -13.05 1.44 -2.55
N GLY A 157 -12.06 2.31 -2.30
CA GLY A 157 -11.94 3.62 -2.94
C GLY A 157 -12.98 4.67 -2.53
N LYS A 158 -13.85 4.37 -1.56
CA LYS A 158 -14.87 5.31 -1.06
C LYS A 158 -14.68 5.57 0.43
N LYS A 159 -15.04 6.79 0.85
CA LYS A 159 -15.11 7.15 2.27
C LYS A 159 -16.24 6.36 2.97
N LYS A 160 -16.14 6.22 4.30
CA LYS A 160 -17.11 5.61 5.25
C LYS A 160 -16.86 4.16 5.68
N LEU A 161 -15.85 3.46 5.17
CA LEU A 161 -15.46 2.17 5.75
C LEU A 161 -14.87 2.38 7.16
N LEU A 162 -15.39 1.62 8.12
CA LEU A 162 -14.87 1.56 9.48
C LEU A 162 -14.07 0.28 9.59
N PHE A 163 -12.76 0.39 9.83
CA PHE A 163 -11.84 -0.75 9.76
C PHE A 163 -12.24 -1.89 10.70
N LEU A 164 -12.70 -1.56 11.91
CA LEU A 164 -13.13 -2.55 12.90
C LEU A 164 -14.43 -3.27 12.53
N HIS A 165 -15.34 -2.61 11.79
CA HIS A 165 -16.70 -3.11 11.58
C HIS A 165 -16.96 -3.62 10.16
N HIS A 166 -16.30 -3.06 9.16
CA HIS A 166 -16.59 -3.30 7.76
C HIS A 166 -15.49 -4.10 7.05
N ILE A 167 -14.33 -4.28 7.67
CA ILE A 167 -13.22 -5.05 7.07
C ILE A 167 -12.81 -6.14 8.05
N TYR A 168 -12.87 -7.39 7.63
CA TYR A 168 -12.42 -8.56 8.38
C TYR A 168 -11.21 -9.19 7.69
N ILE A 169 -10.23 -9.62 8.47
CA ILE A 169 -9.04 -10.33 7.98
C ILE A 169 -9.07 -11.70 8.66
N GLU A 170 -9.01 -12.77 7.85
CA GLU A 170 -8.96 -14.15 8.36
C GLU A 170 -7.65 -14.35 9.13
N ASP A 171 -7.66 -15.19 10.17
CA ASP A 171 -6.42 -15.52 10.88
C ASP A 171 -5.44 -16.28 9.97
N PHE A 172 -4.15 -16.21 10.28
CA PHE A 172 -3.07 -16.71 9.40
C PHE A 172 -1.79 -16.99 10.19
N ASP A 173 -0.95 -17.89 9.68
CA ASP A 173 0.41 -18.02 10.18
C ASP A 173 1.37 -17.15 9.36
N PHE A 174 2.45 -16.67 9.98
CA PHE A 174 3.43 -15.83 9.28
C PHE A 174 4.08 -16.57 8.10
N GLU A 175 4.25 -17.89 8.24
CA GLU A 175 4.86 -18.76 7.24
C GLU A 175 4.01 -18.92 5.98
N ASP A 176 2.71 -18.65 6.05
CA ASP A 176 1.82 -18.73 4.90
C ASP A 176 2.06 -17.62 3.89
N GLU A 177 2.62 -16.48 4.34
CA GLU A 177 2.83 -15.24 3.57
C GLU A 177 1.54 -14.68 2.92
N LYS A 178 0.38 -15.23 3.30
CA LYS A 178 -0.93 -14.93 2.73
C LYS A 178 -2.05 -15.07 3.74
N THR A 179 -3.16 -14.40 3.46
CA THR A 179 -4.45 -14.54 4.16
C THR A 179 -5.58 -14.14 3.20
N THR A 180 -6.82 -14.13 3.68
CA THR A 180 -7.95 -13.56 2.96
C THR A 180 -8.58 -12.44 3.77
N GLY A 181 -9.23 -11.51 3.09
CA GLY A 181 -9.97 -10.44 3.75
C GLY A 181 -11.30 -10.18 3.09
N ILE A 182 -12.25 -9.71 3.91
CA ILE A 182 -13.64 -9.51 3.51
C ILE A 182 -14.04 -8.08 3.80
N ILE A 183 -14.61 -7.40 2.80
CA ILE A 183 -15.28 -6.11 2.98
C ILE A 183 -16.78 -6.34 3.06
N ARG A 184 -17.40 -5.93 4.16
CA ARG A 184 -18.85 -5.93 4.40
C ARG A 184 -19.36 -4.50 4.51
N PHE A 185 -20.14 -4.04 3.53
CA PHE A 185 -20.67 -2.69 3.52
C PHE A 185 -22.02 -2.61 2.80
N GLU A 186 -22.99 -1.93 3.40
CA GLU A 186 -24.35 -1.73 2.83
C GLU A 186 -25.01 -3.05 2.34
N GLY A 187 -24.84 -4.14 3.09
CA GLY A 187 -25.41 -5.45 2.76
C GLY A 187 -24.70 -6.19 1.62
N LYS A 188 -23.58 -5.67 1.10
CA LYS A 188 -22.71 -6.35 0.13
C LYS A 188 -21.48 -6.91 0.83
N GLU A 189 -21.03 -8.05 0.32
CA GLU A 189 -19.81 -8.72 0.75
C GLU A 189 -18.90 -8.97 -0.46
N ALA A 190 -17.60 -8.75 -0.29
CA ALA A 190 -16.58 -9.07 -1.27
C ALA A 190 -15.34 -9.62 -0.55
N THR A 191 -14.80 -10.72 -1.07
CA THR A 191 -13.61 -11.40 -0.56
C THR A 191 -12.43 -11.14 -1.48
N TYR A 192 -11.25 -11.00 -0.88
CA TYR A 192 -10.01 -10.70 -1.58
C TYR A 192 -8.89 -11.58 -1.04
N ASP A 193 -7.99 -11.96 -1.93
CA ASP A 193 -6.73 -12.60 -1.57
C ASP A 193 -5.77 -11.51 -1.09
N ILE A 194 -4.95 -11.84 -0.07
CA ILE A 194 -3.99 -10.93 0.53
C ILE A 194 -2.67 -11.66 0.66
N GLU A 195 -1.59 -11.03 0.22
CA GLU A 195 -0.23 -11.51 0.44
C GLU A 195 0.58 -10.45 1.18
N PHE A 196 1.57 -10.89 1.94
CA PHE A 196 2.42 -10.00 2.71
C PHE A 196 3.87 -10.47 2.73
N LEU A 197 4.79 -9.52 2.86
CA LEU A 197 6.20 -9.80 3.09
C LEU A 197 6.80 -8.78 4.05
N GLU A 198 7.82 -9.22 4.78
CA GLU A 198 8.58 -8.37 5.70
C GLU A 198 9.99 -8.11 5.16
N PHE A 199 10.48 -6.89 5.35
CA PHE A 199 11.84 -6.48 4.96
C PHE A 199 12.26 -5.21 5.71
N GLU A 200 13.51 -5.15 6.19
CA GLU A 200 14.10 -3.95 6.83
C GLU A 200 13.21 -3.28 7.90
N ASP A 201 12.50 -4.05 8.72
CA ASP A 201 11.50 -3.60 9.72
C ASP A 201 10.24 -2.94 9.11
N PHE A 202 9.94 -3.24 7.84
CA PHE A 202 8.70 -2.89 7.16
C PHE A 202 7.92 -4.15 6.82
N THR A 203 6.61 -3.98 6.75
CA THR A 203 5.69 -4.95 6.17
C THR A 203 5.09 -4.35 4.92
N CYS A 204 5.19 -5.04 3.78
CA CYS A 204 4.37 -4.78 2.61
C CYS A 204 3.21 -5.77 2.60
N VAL A 205 2.01 -5.27 2.39
CA VAL A 205 0.79 -6.07 2.22
C VAL A 205 0.12 -5.62 0.94
N TYR A 206 -0.38 -6.55 0.14
CA TYR A 206 -1.18 -6.23 -1.03
C TYR A 206 -2.35 -7.18 -1.17
N ALA A 207 -3.46 -6.62 -1.66
CA ALA A 207 -4.72 -7.32 -1.86
C ALA A 207 -5.17 -7.21 -3.32
N TYR A 208 -5.89 -8.22 -3.80
CA TYR A 208 -6.33 -8.31 -5.20
C TYR A 208 -7.55 -9.21 -5.40
#